data_AF-A0A0D8FXT7-F1
#
_entry.id   AF-A0A0D8FXT7-F1
#
_cell.length_a   1.000
_cell.length_b   1.000
_cell.length_c   1.000
_cell.angle_alpha   90.00
_cell.angle_beta   90.00
_cell.angle_gamma   90.00
#
_symmetry.space_group_name_H-M   'P 1'
#
loop_
_entity.id
_entity.type
_entity.pdbx_description
1 polymer ?
#
loop_
_entity_poly.entity_id
_entity_poly.type
_entity_poly.pdbx_seq_one_letter_code
_entity_poly.pdbx_strand_id
1 'polypeptide(L)'
;MNLPEELHSHGLRELSAIESARGSFEEATEAIRRITGVGCAKRQVELLAARSVVDFEAFYENIPRMQGNQGEVLVLSVDGKGIVMRPDALRPATAKAAGKATAKLKTRLSRGEKHNRKRMAEVGAVYDVTPVIRTPSDIIGRETDTERAPAPKAANKWLTASVVDNTASVISAVFDEAHRRDPEHRRTWIALVDGAKHQIDCINAEAKTRGVKVSIVCDFIHVLEYIWSSSPKVTLPQKRGSLRRHSQYYEGRHQRSRPRSGARPLVSVSIPVLGRTLTVALTTYLPSGITSTTAKRSKKAGRSPLE
;
A
#
# COMPACT_ATOMS: atom_id res chain seq x y z
N MET A 1 -1.02 32.05 -32.34
CA MET A 1 -1.42 30.64 -32.54
C MET A 1 -0.52 29.82 -31.63
N ASN A 2 -1.03 29.17 -30.59
CA ASN A 2 -0.22 28.38 -29.65
C ASN A 2 0.19 27.07 -30.32
N LEU A 3 1.29 27.12 -31.07
CA LEU A 3 1.90 25.93 -31.66
C LEU A 3 2.95 25.36 -30.70
N PRO A 4 3.10 24.03 -30.64
CA PRO A 4 4.17 23.41 -29.88
C PRO A 4 5.54 23.80 -30.43
N GLU A 5 6.53 23.93 -29.53
CA GLU A 5 7.93 24.12 -29.94
C GLU A 5 8.49 22.89 -30.66
N GLU A 6 7.94 21.71 -30.38
CA GLU A 6 8.31 20.46 -31.04
C GLU A 6 7.50 20.18 -32.31
N LEU A 7 8.00 19.21 -33.10
CA LEU A 7 7.36 18.74 -34.34
C LEU A 7 6.01 18.03 -34.11
N HIS A 8 5.74 17.55 -32.89
CA HIS A 8 4.52 16.80 -32.57
C HIS A 8 3.46 17.74 -31.99
N SER A 9 2.19 17.50 -32.34
CA SER A 9 1.07 18.29 -31.84
C SER A 9 0.88 18.12 -30.33
N HIS A 10 0.24 19.10 -29.68
CA HIS A 10 -0.16 18.98 -28.27
C HIS A 10 -1.05 17.75 -28.01
N GLY A 11 -1.90 17.36 -28.95
CA GLY A 11 -2.72 16.15 -28.83
C GLY A 11 -1.88 14.85 -28.82
N LEU A 12 -0.79 14.78 -29.61
CA LEU A 12 0.14 13.64 -29.52
C LEU A 12 0.90 13.65 -28.20
N ARG A 13 1.22 14.82 -27.66
CA ARG A 13 1.84 14.94 -26.33
C ARG A 13 0.90 14.44 -25.23
N GLU A 14 -0.35 14.85 -25.26
CA GLU A 14 -1.39 14.40 -24.33
C GLU A 14 -1.59 12.88 -24.39
N LEU A 15 -1.75 12.31 -25.60
CA LEU A 15 -1.87 10.85 -25.76
C LEU A 15 -0.63 10.10 -25.29
N SER A 16 0.56 10.66 -25.53
CA SER A 16 1.81 10.08 -25.01
C SER A 16 1.81 10.03 -23.49
N ALA A 17 1.31 11.06 -22.81
CA ALA A 17 1.20 11.08 -21.35
C ALA A 17 0.21 10.03 -20.84
N ILE A 18 -1.00 9.98 -21.43
CA ILE A 18 -2.08 9.08 -21.01
C ILE A 18 -1.69 7.61 -21.20
N GLU A 19 -1.19 7.24 -22.38
CA GLU A 19 -0.91 5.85 -22.69
C GLU A 19 0.37 5.35 -22.01
N SER A 20 1.38 6.22 -21.81
CA SER A 20 2.59 5.84 -21.05
C SER A 20 2.32 5.60 -19.56
N ALA A 21 1.25 6.16 -19.01
CA ALA A 21 0.85 5.90 -17.63
C ALA A 21 0.14 4.54 -17.44
N ARG A 22 -0.35 3.91 -18.52
CA ARG A 22 -1.11 2.65 -18.48
C ARG A 22 -0.25 1.41 -18.65
N GLY A 23 0.91 1.53 -19.29
CA GLY A 23 1.74 0.40 -19.66
C GLY A 23 3.16 0.80 -20.05
N SER A 24 3.80 -0.03 -20.86
CA SER A 24 5.12 0.24 -21.43
C SER A 24 5.09 1.33 -22.51
N PHE A 25 6.23 1.95 -22.80
CA PHE A 25 6.33 2.92 -23.89
C PHE A 25 6.12 2.25 -25.26
N GLU A 26 6.46 0.97 -25.41
CA GLU A 26 6.13 0.18 -26.60
C GLU A 26 4.62 0.06 -26.80
N GLU A 27 3.87 -0.31 -25.75
CA GLU A 27 2.41 -0.37 -25.80
C GLU A 27 1.79 1.02 -26.05
N ALA A 28 2.39 2.07 -25.48
CA ALA A 28 1.95 3.45 -25.73
C ALA A 28 2.15 3.85 -27.21
N THR A 29 3.28 3.51 -27.82
CA THR A 29 3.50 3.69 -29.27
C THR A 29 2.42 2.97 -30.09
N GLU A 30 2.09 1.73 -29.75
CA GLU A 30 1.06 0.96 -30.45
C GLU A 30 -0.34 1.56 -30.26
N ALA A 31 -0.67 2.02 -29.05
CA ALA A 31 -1.93 2.68 -28.75
C ALA A 31 -2.08 3.99 -29.53
N ILE A 32 -1.06 4.85 -29.54
CA ILE A 32 -1.07 6.10 -30.30
C ILE A 32 -1.27 5.84 -31.79
N ARG A 33 -0.56 4.85 -32.35
CA ARG A 33 -0.72 4.47 -33.76
C ARG A 33 -2.13 3.97 -34.06
N ARG A 34 -2.75 3.22 -33.15
CA ARG A 34 -4.12 2.72 -33.28
C ARG A 34 -5.16 3.83 -33.25
N ILE A 35 -4.98 4.81 -32.37
CA ILE A 35 -5.91 5.93 -32.18
C ILE A 35 -5.79 6.96 -33.31
N THR A 36 -4.57 7.26 -33.74
CA THR A 36 -4.29 8.41 -34.61
C THR A 36 -3.82 8.05 -36.03
N GLY A 37 -3.40 6.80 -36.25
CA GLY A 37 -2.72 6.37 -37.48
C GLY A 37 -1.25 6.80 -37.58
N VAL A 38 -0.78 7.69 -36.70
CA VAL A 38 0.58 8.23 -36.74
C VAL A 38 1.58 7.27 -36.09
N GLY A 39 2.69 7.00 -36.78
CA GLY A 39 3.82 6.30 -36.20
C GLY A 39 4.67 7.21 -35.32
N CYS A 40 4.74 6.93 -34.03
CA CYS A 40 5.61 7.65 -33.09
C CYS A 40 6.62 6.66 -32.48
N ALA A 41 7.91 6.86 -32.73
CA ALA A 41 8.94 5.97 -32.21
C ALA A 41 9.01 6.06 -30.68
N LYS A 42 9.38 4.96 -30.02
CA LYS A 42 9.43 4.87 -28.55
C LYS A 42 10.14 6.05 -27.89
N ARG A 43 11.32 6.42 -28.42
CA ARG A 43 12.11 7.53 -27.88
C ARG A 43 11.39 8.88 -27.98
N GLN A 44 10.56 9.07 -29.00
CA GLN A 44 9.75 10.28 -29.15
C GLN A 44 8.63 10.28 -28.11
N VAL A 45 7.95 9.14 -27.89
CA VAL A 45 6.92 9.00 -26.84
C VAL A 45 7.51 9.27 -25.45
N GLU A 46 8.68 8.73 -25.13
CA GLU A 46 9.39 9.00 -23.87
C GLU A 46 9.62 10.51 -23.66
N LEU A 47 10.10 11.21 -24.68
CA LEU A 47 10.36 12.65 -24.62
C LEU A 47 9.07 13.47 -24.52
N LEU A 48 8.01 13.06 -25.19
CA LEU A 48 6.70 13.71 -25.11
C LEU A 48 6.07 13.55 -23.72
N ALA A 49 6.14 12.35 -23.14
CA ALA A 49 5.68 12.08 -21.78
C ALA A 49 6.51 12.83 -20.73
N ALA A 50 7.84 12.93 -20.91
CA ALA A 50 8.66 13.75 -20.03
C ALA A 50 8.31 15.24 -20.13
N ARG A 51 7.98 15.73 -21.32
CA ARG A 51 7.58 17.13 -21.56
C ARG A 51 6.18 17.46 -21.02
N SER A 52 5.30 16.47 -20.84
CA SER A 52 3.94 16.70 -20.35
C SER A 52 3.86 16.87 -18.84
N VAL A 53 4.96 16.71 -18.11
CA VAL A 53 5.00 16.78 -16.64
C VAL A 53 5.97 17.83 -16.10
N VAL A 54 6.54 18.68 -16.97
CA VAL A 54 7.57 19.68 -16.59
C VAL A 54 7.04 20.77 -15.66
N ASP A 55 5.73 20.95 -15.62
CA ASP A 55 5.00 21.94 -14.86
C ASP A 55 4.17 21.32 -13.72
N PHE A 56 4.44 20.06 -13.34
CA PHE A 56 3.66 19.34 -12.34
C PHE A 56 3.60 20.07 -10.98
N GLU A 57 4.74 20.52 -10.46
CA GLU A 57 4.80 21.28 -9.21
C GLU A 57 4.10 22.64 -9.36
N ALA A 58 4.40 23.37 -10.43
CA ALA A 58 3.81 24.67 -10.72
C ALA A 58 2.28 24.60 -10.87
N PHE A 59 1.76 23.51 -11.44
CA PHE A 59 0.33 23.26 -11.56
C PHE A 59 -0.33 23.27 -10.17
N TYR A 60 0.24 22.53 -9.22
CA TYR A 60 -0.31 22.45 -7.86
C TYR A 60 -0.08 23.71 -7.02
N GLU A 61 1.01 24.44 -7.24
CA GLU A 61 1.26 25.74 -6.60
C GLU A 61 0.24 26.80 -7.04
N ASN A 62 -0.19 26.76 -8.30
CA ASN A 62 -1.10 27.75 -8.89
C ASN A 62 -2.58 27.39 -8.74
N ILE A 63 -2.92 26.18 -8.28
CA ILE A 63 -4.32 25.83 -8.00
C ILE A 63 -4.85 26.68 -6.82
N PRO A 64 -5.97 27.40 -7.00
CA PRO A 64 -6.58 28.17 -5.94
C PRO A 64 -6.84 27.33 -4.69
N ARG A 65 -6.72 27.95 -3.51
CA ARG A 65 -7.11 27.33 -2.25
C ARG A 65 -8.61 27.04 -2.29
N MET A 66 -8.97 25.78 -2.48
CA MET A 66 -10.34 25.36 -2.28
C MET A 66 -10.59 25.22 -0.78
N GLN A 67 -11.59 25.95 -0.27
CA GLN A 67 -12.03 25.79 1.11
C GLN A 67 -12.73 24.44 1.24
N GLY A 68 -12.33 23.65 2.23
CA GLY A 68 -13.05 22.42 2.58
C GLY A 68 -14.44 22.76 3.11
N ASN A 69 -15.42 21.92 2.82
CA ASN A 69 -16.77 22.10 3.34
C ASN A 69 -16.85 21.69 4.82
N GLN A 70 -17.82 22.25 5.54
CA GLN A 70 -18.09 21.84 6.92
C GLN A 70 -18.41 20.34 6.97
N GLY A 71 -17.72 19.61 7.86
CA GLY A 71 -17.87 18.16 8.00
C GLY A 71 -16.95 17.30 7.12
N GLU A 72 -16.21 17.90 6.19
CA GLU A 72 -15.17 17.19 5.44
C GLU A 72 -13.89 17.05 6.26
N VAL A 73 -13.31 15.85 6.24
CA VAL A 73 -12.00 15.59 6.81
C VAL A 73 -10.90 15.88 5.79
N LEU A 74 -9.75 16.31 6.28
CA LEU A 74 -8.55 16.47 5.46
C LEU A 74 -7.73 15.18 5.57
N VAL A 75 -7.61 14.46 4.45
CA VAL A 75 -6.87 13.20 4.41
C VAL A 75 -5.49 13.43 3.84
N LEU A 76 -4.48 12.99 4.59
CA LEU A 76 -3.08 12.91 4.22
C LEU A 76 -2.80 11.43 3.92
N SER A 77 -2.27 11.11 2.75
CA SER A 77 -1.92 9.75 2.38
C SER A 77 -0.49 9.72 1.86
N VAL A 78 0.28 8.70 2.25
CA VAL A 78 1.64 8.48 1.77
C VAL A 78 1.81 6.99 1.50
N ASP A 79 2.36 6.67 0.33
CA ASP A 79 2.71 5.31 -0.07
C ASP A 79 4.11 5.29 -0.68
N GLY A 80 4.81 4.16 -0.50
CA GLY A 80 6.19 3.99 -0.92
C GLY A 80 6.40 2.65 -1.62
N LYS A 81 6.88 2.68 -2.85
CA LYS A 81 7.25 1.46 -3.59
C LYS A 81 8.72 1.37 -3.90
N GLY A 82 9.31 0.23 -3.54
CA GLY A 82 10.69 -0.11 -3.92
C GLY A 82 10.81 -0.44 -5.42
N ILE A 83 11.13 0.55 -6.25
CA ILE A 83 11.33 0.43 -7.70
C ILE A 83 12.76 0.00 -8.03
N VAL A 84 12.94 -0.80 -9.08
CA VAL A 84 14.27 -1.20 -9.57
C VAL A 84 14.84 -0.07 -10.42
N MET A 85 16.07 0.33 -10.11
CA MET A 85 16.74 1.40 -10.86
C MET A 85 17.55 0.84 -12.02
N ARG A 86 17.58 1.59 -13.12
CA ARG A 86 18.55 1.38 -14.19
C ARG A 86 19.98 1.64 -13.67
N PRO A 87 21.01 0.95 -14.19
CA PRO A 87 22.39 1.11 -13.72
C PRO A 87 22.92 2.55 -13.77
N ASP A 88 22.56 3.30 -14.81
CA ASP A 88 22.91 4.71 -15.03
C ASP A 88 22.15 5.68 -14.10
N ALA A 89 21.04 5.24 -13.50
CA ALA A 89 20.22 6.01 -12.58
C ALA A 89 20.50 5.68 -11.10
N LEU A 90 21.58 4.98 -10.78
CA LEU A 90 21.97 4.68 -9.40
C LEU A 90 22.62 5.89 -8.71
N ARG A 91 22.45 6.03 -7.39
CA ARG A 91 23.20 7.05 -6.63
C ARG A 91 24.68 6.68 -6.67
N PRO A 92 25.61 7.64 -6.67
CA PRO A 92 27.04 7.34 -6.77
C PRO A 92 27.53 6.27 -5.78
N ALA A 93 27.09 6.33 -4.52
CA ALA A 93 27.41 5.31 -3.52
C ALA A 93 26.88 3.91 -3.88
N THR A 94 25.63 3.81 -4.33
CA THR A 94 25.00 2.56 -4.75
C THR A 94 25.60 2.02 -6.05
N ALA A 95 25.95 2.90 -6.99
CA ALA A 95 26.64 2.55 -8.24
C ALA A 95 28.02 1.95 -7.95
N LYS A 96 28.80 2.57 -7.06
CA LYS A 96 30.09 2.04 -6.59
C LYS A 96 29.94 0.68 -5.92
N ALA A 97 28.91 0.50 -5.09
CA ALA A 97 28.63 -0.80 -4.46
C ALA A 97 28.16 -1.86 -5.48
N ALA A 98 27.42 -1.46 -6.52
CA ALA A 98 27.01 -2.34 -7.61
C ALA A 98 28.21 -2.78 -8.46
N GLY A 99 29.11 -1.88 -8.80
CA GLY A 99 30.33 -2.20 -9.56
C GLY A 99 31.31 -3.13 -8.82
N LYS A 100 31.28 -3.13 -7.47
CA LYS A 100 32.06 -4.06 -6.64
C LYS A 100 31.37 -5.41 -6.39
N ALA A 101 30.10 -5.56 -6.76
CA ALA A 101 29.35 -6.77 -6.47
C ALA A 101 29.67 -7.84 -7.51
N THR A 102 30.32 -8.92 -7.08
CA THR A 102 30.55 -10.11 -7.91
C THR A 102 29.54 -11.19 -7.54
N ALA A 103 28.87 -11.76 -8.55
CA ALA A 103 27.99 -12.91 -8.35
C ALA A 103 28.81 -14.09 -7.83
N LYS A 104 28.43 -14.62 -6.67
CA LYS A 104 29.16 -15.74 -6.04
C LYS A 104 28.85 -17.08 -6.68
N LEU A 105 27.68 -17.20 -7.31
CA LEU A 105 27.19 -18.40 -7.97
C LEU A 105 26.55 -18.00 -9.31
N LYS A 106 26.72 -18.84 -10.35
CA LYS A 106 26.22 -18.56 -11.70
C LYS A 106 24.72 -18.76 -11.87
N THR A 107 24.10 -19.64 -11.07
CA THR A 107 22.73 -20.13 -11.32
C THR A 107 21.70 -19.64 -10.30
N ARG A 108 22.12 -19.11 -9.15
CA ARG A 108 21.22 -18.61 -8.10
C ARG A 108 21.90 -17.57 -7.24
N LEU A 109 21.12 -16.63 -6.72
CA LEU A 109 21.57 -15.70 -5.68
C LEU A 109 22.00 -16.45 -4.42
N SER A 110 23.15 -16.05 -3.89
CA SER A 110 23.59 -16.44 -2.56
C SER A 110 22.74 -15.78 -1.48
N ARG A 111 22.75 -16.31 -0.27
CA ARG A 111 22.02 -15.72 0.86
C ARG A 111 22.47 -14.27 1.07
N GLY A 112 21.52 -13.33 1.05
CA GLY A 112 21.77 -11.89 1.18
C GLY A 112 22.22 -11.19 -0.11
N GLU A 113 22.42 -11.93 -1.20
CA GLU A 113 22.73 -11.36 -2.51
C GLU A 113 21.46 -10.76 -3.13
N LYS A 114 21.52 -9.48 -3.48
CA LYS A 114 20.41 -8.79 -4.15
C LYS A 114 20.74 -8.64 -5.62
N HIS A 115 19.89 -9.21 -6.48
CA HIS A 115 20.02 -9.06 -7.94
C HIS A 115 19.92 -7.60 -8.38
N ASN A 116 18.92 -6.90 -7.86
CA ASN A 116 18.60 -5.54 -8.27
C ASN A 116 18.91 -4.53 -7.16
N ARG A 117 19.09 -3.27 -7.56
CA ARG A 117 19.20 -2.14 -6.64
C ARG A 117 17.90 -1.35 -6.73
N LYS A 118 17.27 -1.17 -5.57
CA LYS A 118 15.98 -0.49 -5.49
C LYS A 118 16.14 0.89 -4.87
N ARG A 119 15.25 1.81 -5.26
CA ARG A 119 14.97 3.05 -4.54
C ARG A 119 13.51 3.04 -4.11
N MET A 120 13.20 3.76 -3.03
CA MET A 120 11.81 4.04 -2.72
C MET A 120 11.34 5.15 -3.64
N ALA A 121 10.29 4.88 -4.40
CA ALA A 121 9.46 5.89 -5.03
C ALA A 121 8.34 6.19 -4.04
N GLU A 122 8.30 7.40 -3.54
CA GLU A 122 7.32 7.86 -2.55
C GLU A 122 6.27 8.70 -3.26
N VAL A 123 5.01 8.53 -2.90
CA VAL A 123 3.88 9.33 -3.37
C VAL A 123 3.15 9.87 -2.15
N GLY A 124 2.89 11.17 -2.15
CA GLY A 124 2.09 11.86 -1.16
C GLY A 124 0.81 12.42 -1.77
N ALA A 125 -0.26 12.44 -1.00
CA ALA A 125 -1.53 13.03 -1.42
C ALA A 125 -2.22 13.76 -0.26
N VAL A 126 -2.88 14.88 -0.59
CA VAL A 126 -3.77 15.60 0.31
C VAL A 126 -5.11 15.80 -0.38
N TYR A 127 -6.20 15.37 0.25
CA TYR A 127 -7.52 15.46 -0.36
C TYR A 127 -8.64 15.56 0.68
N ASP A 128 -9.78 16.06 0.23
CA ASP A 128 -10.97 16.23 1.05
C ASP A 128 -11.88 15.01 0.91
N VAL A 129 -12.47 14.57 2.02
CA VAL A 129 -13.45 13.48 2.03
C VAL A 129 -14.59 13.81 2.97
N THR A 130 -15.82 13.65 2.50
CA THR A 130 -17.00 13.57 3.37
C THR A 130 -17.05 12.19 4.02
N PRO A 131 -16.95 12.06 5.36
CA PRO A 131 -17.03 10.77 6.02
C PRO A 131 -18.39 10.10 5.78
N VAL A 132 -18.37 8.80 5.54
CA VAL A 132 -19.58 7.97 5.41
C VAL A 132 -19.52 6.90 6.49
N ILE A 133 -20.60 6.75 7.26
CA ILE A 133 -20.72 5.67 8.25
C ILE A 133 -20.85 4.35 7.51
N ARG A 134 -20.04 3.35 7.88
CA ARG A 134 -20.02 2.02 7.27
C ARG A 134 -20.11 0.94 8.34
N THR A 135 -20.77 -0.15 8.00
CA THR A 135 -20.72 -1.42 8.72
C THR A 135 -19.67 -2.35 8.09
N PRO A 136 -19.19 -3.38 8.80
CA PRO A 136 -18.29 -4.37 8.20
C PRO A 136 -18.85 -5.04 6.95
N SER A 137 -20.17 -5.28 6.91
CA SER A 137 -20.88 -5.83 5.74
C SER A 137 -20.80 -4.90 4.53
N ASP A 138 -20.77 -3.58 4.75
CA ASP A 138 -20.60 -2.59 3.68
C ASP A 138 -19.18 -2.58 3.08
N ILE A 139 -18.22 -3.27 3.69
CA ILE A 139 -16.82 -3.33 3.28
C ILE A 139 -16.48 -4.71 2.71
N ILE A 140 -16.86 -5.78 3.42
CA ILE A 140 -16.51 -7.19 3.12
C ILE A 140 -17.67 -7.94 2.41
N GLY A 141 -18.82 -7.28 2.22
CA GLY A 141 -20.00 -7.84 1.54
C GLY A 141 -19.72 -8.28 0.10
N ARG A 142 -20.57 -9.16 -0.42
CA ARG A 142 -20.44 -9.69 -1.79
C ARG A 142 -20.94 -8.65 -2.79
N GLU A 143 -20.43 -8.69 -4.02
CA GLU A 143 -20.89 -7.79 -5.09
C GLU A 143 -22.39 -7.92 -5.40
N THR A 144 -23.01 -9.05 -5.05
CA THR A 144 -24.45 -9.29 -5.18
C THR A 144 -25.31 -8.55 -4.16
N ASP A 145 -24.70 -7.91 -3.16
CA ASP A 145 -25.42 -7.18 -2.11
C ASP A 145 -25.82 -5.79 -2.65
N THR A 146 -27.06 -5.68 -3.11
CA THR A 146 -27.60 -4.51 -3.85
C THR A 146 -27.76 -3.23 -3.04
N GLU A 147 -27.58 -3.28 -1.72
CA GLU A 147 -27.79 -2.16 -0.78
C GLU A 147 -26.49 -1.50 -0.31
N ARG A 148 -25.37 -1.76 -0.98
CA ARG A 148 -24.10 -1.17 -0.58
C ARG A 148 -24.12 0.34 -0.79
N ALA A 149 -24.09 1.11 0.30
CA ALA A 149 -23.96 2.55 0.20
C ALA A 149 -22.70 2.92 -0.63
N PRO A 150 -22.69 4.05 -1.35
CA PRO A 150 -21.56 4.44 -2.19
C PRO A 150 -20.29 4.65 -1.35
N ALA A 151 -19.13 4.39 -1.96
CA ALA A 151 -17.85 4.72 -1.34
C ALA A 151 -17.66 6.24 -1.22
N PRO A 152 -16.97 6.73 -0.17
CA PRO A 152 -16.60 8.14 -0.08
C PRO A 152 -15.82 8.58 -1.31
N LYS A 153 -16.13 9.77 -1.84
CA LYS A 153 -15.43 10.35 -2.99
C LYS A 153 -14.41 11.38 -2.50
N ALA A 154 -13.17 11.23 -2.94
CA ALA A 154 -12.11 12.19 -2.69
C ALA A 154 -12.26 13.41 -3.62
N ALA A 155 -12.25 14.60 -3.05
CA ALA A 155 -12.28 15.88 -3.74
C ALA A 155 -10.95 16.65 -3.55
N ASN A 156 -10.71 17.65 -4.40
CA ASN A 156 -9.62 18.61 -4.26
C ASN A 156 -8.23 17.95 -4.11
N LYS A 157 -7.95 16.90 -4.88
CA LYS A 157 -6.72 16.11 -4.73
C LYS A 157 -5.49 16.93 -5.08
N TRP A 158 -4.54 16.99 -4.15
CA TRP A 158 -3.16 17.39 -4.39
C TRP A 158 -2.27 16.17 -4.32
N LEU A 159 -1.26 16.11 -5.18
CA LEU A 159 -0.34 14.98 -5.31
C LEU A 159 1.09 15.47 -5.37
N THR A 160 2.00 14.69 -4.79
CA THR A 160 3.44 14.82 -4.96
C THR A 160 4.05 13.44 -5.12
N ALA A 161 5.14 13.31 -5.85
CA ALA A 161 5.84 12.05 -6.02
C ALA A 161 7.34 12.29 -6.15
N SER A 162 8.16 11.45 -5.51
CA SER A 162 9.61 11.58 -5.60
C SER A 162 10.32 10.23 -5.54
N VAL A 163 11.33 10.08 -6.39
CA VAL A 163 12.30 8.96 -6.39
C VAL A 163 13.66 9.43 -5.81
N VAL A 164 13.78 10.73 -5.55
CA VAL A 164 15.01 11.39 -5.10
C VAL A 164 14.92 11.73 -3.62
N ASP A 165 13.79 12.24 -3.17
CA ASP A 165 13.59 12.61 -1.78
C ASP A 165 13.34 11.37 -0.93
N ASN A 166 13.60 11.50 0.36
CA ASN A 166 13.30 10.44 1.31
C ASN A 166 11.87 10.58 1.83
N THR A 167 11.39 9.55 2.52
CA THR A 167 10.04 9.47 3.09
C THR A 167 9.71 10.68 3.98
N ALA A 168 10.65 11.13 4.81
CA ALA A 168 10.42 12.27 5.72
C ALA A 168 10.21 13.58 4.96
N SER A 169 10.98 13.84 3.90
CA SER A 169 10.82 15.01 3.04
C SER A 169 9.46 15.02 2.33
N VAL A 170 9.01 13.87 1.81
CA VAL A 170 7.69 13.76 1.17
C VAL A 170 6.56 13.96 2.18
N ILE A 171 6.70 13.39 3.38
CA ILE A 171 5.74 13.61 4.48
C ILE A 171 5.71 15.09 4.87
N SER A 172 6.86 15.76 4.98
CA SER A 172 6.90 17.22 5.26
C SER A 172 6.12 18.01 4.21
N ALA A 173 6.32 17.74 2.91
CA ALA A 173 5.58 18.42 1.84
C ALA A 173 4.06 18.17 1.92
N VAL A 174 3.65 16.95 2.28
CA VAL A 174 2.24 16.61 2.54
C VAL A 174 1.67 17.41 3.71
N PHE A 175 2.45 17.62 4.77
CA PHE A 175 2.05 18.47 5.90
C PHE A 175 2.07 19.97 5.57
N ASP A 176 2.96 20.43 4.70
CA ASP A 176 2.97 21.80 4.19
C ASP A 176 1.70 22.10 3.40
N GLU A 177 1.31 21.19 2.51
CA GLU A 177 0.04 21.32 1.79
C GLU A 177 -1.17 21.27 2.73
N ALA A 178 -1.17 20.36 3.70
CA ALA A 178 -2.27 20.26 4.65
C ALA A 178 -2.41 21.55 5.49
N HIS A 179 -1.29 22.12 5.94
CA HIS A 179 -1.28 23.39 6.67
C HIS A 179 -1.68 24.57 5.79
N ARG A 180 -1.28 24.58 4.51
CA ARG A 180 -1.71 25.61 3.55
C ARG A 180 -3.24 25.63 3.38
N ARG A 181 -3.89 24.46 3.44
CA ARG A 181 -5.35 24.30 3.33
C ARG A 181 -6.12 24.58 4.60
N ASP A 182 -5.54 24.27 5.75
CA ASP A 182 -6.17 24.42 7.06
C ASP A 182 -5.17 25.05 8.05
N PRO A 183 -4.83 26.34 7.87
CA PRO A 183 -3.80 27.02 8.68
C PRO A 183 -4.19 27.17 10.15
N GLU A 184 -5.50 27.22 10.42
CA GLU A 184 -6.07 27.31 11.78
C GLU A 184 -6.34 25.92 12.41
N HIS A 185 -6.00 24.83 11.72
CA HIS A 185 -6.21 23.44 12.17
C HIS A 185 -7.65 23.14 12.64
N ARG A 186 -8.65 23.68 11.93
CA ARG A 186 -10.07 23.57 12.29
C ARG A 186 -10.69 22.26 11.83
N ARG A 187 -10.05 21.56 10.89
CA ARG A 187 -10.55 20.32 10.31
C ARG A 187 -9.95 19.12 11.02
N THR A 188 -10.65 17.99 10.95
CA THR A 188 -10.08 16.73 11.40
C THR A 188 -9.09 16.22 10.35
N TRP A 189 -7.83 16.05 10.76
CA TRP A 189 -6.79 15.50 9.91
C TRP A 189 -6.69 13.98 10.11
N ILE A 190 -6.72 13.24 9.01
CA ILE A 190 -6.59 11.79 8.98
C ILE A 190 -5.34 11.44 8.17
N ALA A 191 -4.44 10.63 8.73
CA ALA A 191 -3.35 10.04 7.97
C ALA A 191 -3.69 8.59 7.59
N LEU A 192 -3.87 8.32 6.30
CA LEU A 192 -4.09 6.97 5.76
C LEU A 192 -2.76 6.39 5.28
N VAL A 193 -2.29 5.30 5.90
CA VAL A 193 -0.98 4.70 5.63
C VAL A 193 -1.02 3.17 5.60
N ASP A 194 0.00 2.54 5.04
CA ASP A 194 0.15 1.08 4.94
C ASP A 194 0.56 0.39 6.27
N GLY A 195 0.87 1.17 7.30
CA GLY A 195 1.32 0.67 8.61
C GLY A 195 2.85 0.55 8.74
N ALA A 196 3.64 1.04 7.79
CA ALA A 196 5.10 1.11 7.91
C ALA A 196 5.51 1.99 9.10
N LYS A 197 6.21 1.39 10.07
CA LYS A 197 6.62 2.08 11.31
C LYS A 197 7.37 3.39 11.06
N HIS A 198 8.31 3.39 10.10
CA HIS A 198 9.07 4.60 9.78
C HIS A 198 8.20 5.74 9.26
N GLN A 199 7.18 5.45 8.43
CA GLN A 199 6.24 6.45 7.97
C GLN A 199 5.41 7.02 9.13
N ILE A 200 4.90 6.14 10.00
CA ILE A 200 4.15 6.53 11.21
C ILE A 200 5.00 7.43 12.12
N ASP A 201 6.26 7.06 12.35
CA ASP A 201 7.18 7.85 13.17
C ASP A 201 7.40 9.25 12.57
N CYS A 202 7.57 9.35 11.24
CA CYS A 202 7.71 10.64 10.55
C CYS A 202 6.43 11.49 10.63
N ILE A 203 5.25 10.88 10.46
CA ILE A 203 3.95 11.58 10.59
C ILE A 203 3.78 12.11 12.01
N ASN A 204 4.10 11.32 13.03
CA ASN A 204 4.04 11.76 14.43
C ASN A 204 5.01 12.91 14.71
N ALA A 205 6.21 12.87 14.11
CA ALA A 205 7.19 13.94 14.25
C ALA A 205 6.69 15.26 13.64
N GLU A 206 6.13 15.24 12.42
CA GLU A 206 5.52 16.41 11.78
C GLU A 206 4.33 16.94 12.58
N ALA A 207 3.42 16.05 13.00
CA ALA A 207 2.25 16.40 13.79
C ALA A 207 2.65 17.11 15.11
N LYS A 208 3.66 16.57 15.80
CA LYS A 208 4.21 17.17 17.01
C LYS A 208 4.86 18.52 16.75
N THR A 209 5.67 18.61 15.69
CA THR A 209 6.40 19.85 15.32
C THR A 209 5.42 20.99 15.01
N ARG A 210 4.30 20.68 14.36
CA ARG A 210 3.27 21.66 13.96
C ARG A 210 2.16 21.85 15.00
N GLY A 211 2.19 21.11 16.11
CA GLY A 211 1.16 21.19 17.15
C GLY A 211 -0.23 20.73 16.70
N VAL A 212 -0.31 19.88 15.66
CA VAL A 212 -1.57 19.43 15.07
C VAL A 212 -1.92 18.00 15.51
N LYS A 213 -3.20 17.72 15.72
CA LYS A 213 -3.67 16.36 16.00
C LYS A 213 -4.01 15.65 14.69
N VAL A 214 -3.32 14.54 14.43
CA VAL A 214 -3.58 13.68 13.26
C VAL A 214 -4.03 12.31 13.74
N SER A 215 -5.17 11.82 13.22
CA SER A 215 -5.63 10.46 13.50
C SER A 215 -5.07 9.51 12.44
N ILE A 216 -4.26 8.55 12.85
CA ILE A 216 -3.63 7.59 11.93
C ILE A 216 -4.56 6.40 11.73
N VAL A 217 -4.85 6.08 10.46
CA VAL A 217 -5.62 4.93 10.03
C VAL A 217 -4.72 4.07 9.15
N CYS A 218 -4.50 2.82 9.56
CA CYS A 218 -3.71 1.87 8.78
C CYS A 218 -4.62 1.07 7.83
N ASP A 219 -4.14 0.85 6.61
CA ASP A 219 -4.78 -0.07 5.67
C ASP A 219 -4.79 -1.49 6.23
N PHE A 220 -5.99 -2.02 6.39
CA PHE A 220 -6.23 -3.36 6.89
C PHE A 220 -5.53 -4.44 6.05
N ILE A 221 -5.49 -4.31 4.72
CA ILE A 221 -4.89 -5.31 3.84
C ILE A 221 -3.39 -5.41 4.10
N HIS A 222 -2.71 -4.28 4.21
CA HIS A 222 -1.28 -4.24 4.53
C HIS A 222 -1.00 -4.77 5.94
N VAL A 223 -1.81 -4.41 6.93
CA VAL A 223 -1.68 -4.93 8.31
C VAL A 223 -1.88 -6.45 8.37
N LEU A 224 -2.79 -7.02 7.58
CA LEU A 224 -2.98 -8.46 7.51
C LEU A 224 -1.72 -9.20 7.01
N GLU A 225 -0.99 -8.66 6.04
CA GLU A 225 0.26 -9.26 5.56
C GLU A 225 1.32 -9.32 6.67
N TYR A 226 1.41 -8.28 7.50
CA TYR A 226 2.31 -8.27 8.67
C TYR A 226 1.91 -9.33 9.72
N ILE A 227 0.62 -9.46 10.00
CA ILE A 227 0.11 -10.46 10.95
C ILE A 227 0.37 -11.88 10.42
N TRP A 228 0.13 -12.12 9.13
CA TRP A 228 0.36 -13.42 8.50
C TRP A 228 1.84 -13.80 8.49
N SER A 229 2.72 -12.83 8.18
CA SER A 229 4.18 -13.03 8.22
C SER A 229 4.71 -13.36 9.62
N SER A 230 3.99 -12.92 10.65
CA SER A 230 4.30 -13.17 12.07
C SER A 230 3.70 -14.47 12.60
N SER A 231 2.85 -15.14 11.82
CA SER A 231 2.24 -16.40 12.23
C SER A 231 3.29 -17.52 12.22
N PRO A 232 3.31 -18.42 13.23
CA PRO A 232 4.16 -19.59 13.19
C PRO A 232 3.88 -20.36 11.88
N LYS A 233 4.93 -20.77 11.17
CA LYS A 233 4.78 -21.73 10.08
C LYS A 233 4.13 -22.97 10.65
N VAL A 234 2.82 -23.12 10.46
CA VAL A 234 2.12 -24.37 10.75
C VAL A 234 2.67 -25.37 9.75
N THR A 235 3.70 -26.09 10.19
CA THR A 235 4.24 -27.22 9.44
C THR A 235 3.25 -28.33 9.69
N LEU A 236 2.28 -28.49 8.78
CA LEU A 236 1.46 -29.69 8.79
C LEU A 236 2.43 -30.88 8.74
N PRO A 237 2.35 -31.85 9.68
CA PRO A 237 3.21 -33.00 9.65
C PRO A 237 2.99 -33.70 8.31
N GLN A 238 4.01 -33.65 7.45
CA GLN A 238 4.00 -34.37 6.19
C GLN A 238 4.07 -35.85 6.57
N LYS A 239 2.91 -36.50 6.72
CA LYS A 239 2.85 -37.96 6.82
C LYS A 239 3.54 -38.48 5.56
N ARG A 240 4.69 -39.14 5.74
CA ARG A 240 5.34 -39.94 4.70
C ARG A 240 4.38 -41.08 4.35
N GLY A 241 3.50 -40.80 3.39
CA GLY A 241 2.68 -41.79 2.70
C GLY A 241 2.90 -41.59 1.21
N SER A 242 3.57 -42.56 0.59
CA SER A 242 3.78 -42.61 -0.85
C SER A 242 2.43 -42.60 -1.58
N LEU A 243 2.10 -41.50 -2.26
CA LEU A 243 1.02 -41.48 -3.23
C LEU A 243 1.56 -40.98 -4.56
N ARG A 244 1.63 -41.93 -5.50
CA ARG A 244 1.92 -41.72 -6.91
C ARG A 244 1.01 -40.63 -7.45
N ARG A 245 1.58 -39.71 -8.24
CA ARG A 245 0.81 -38.75 -9.03
C ARG A 245 -0.08 -39.52 -10.00
N HIS A 246 -1.39 -39.33 -9.92
CA HIS A 246 -2.29 -39.47 -11.06
C HIS A 246 -3.01 -38.14 -11.23
N SER A 247 -2.73 -37.51 -12.36
CA SER A 247 -3.51 -36.42 -12.93
C SER A 247 -4.82 -37.04 -13.40
N GLN A 248 -5.96 -36.58 -12.87
CA GLN A 248 -7.24 -36.79 -13.51
C GLN A 248 -8.18 -35.64 -13.19
N TYR A 249 -8.72 -35.10 -14.27
CA TYR A 249 -9.73 -34.06 -14.39
C TYR A 249 -10.95 -34.37 -13.53
N TYR A 250 -11.58 -33.34 -12.98
CA TYR A 250 -12.95 -33.42 -12.44
C TYR A 250 -13.83 -32.32 -13.02
N GLU A 251 -14.64 -32.70 -14.01
CA GLU A 251 -15.94 -32.11 -14.25
C GLU A 251 -16.96 -32.73 -13.27
N GLY A 252 -17.89 -31.91 -12.77
CA GLY A 252 -19.28 -32.34 -12.61
C GLY A 252 -19.80 -32.73 -11.21
N ARG A 253 -20.81 -31.95 -10.81
CA ARG A 253 -21.99 -32.27 -9.98
C ARG A 253 -21.88 -32.22 -8.45
N HIS A 254 -22.43 -31.13 -7.92
CA HIS A 254 -22.92 -31.01 -6.55
C HIS A 254 -24.22 -31.79 -6.34
N GLN A 255 -24.22 -32.74 -5.40
CA GLN A 255 -25.41 -33.14 -4.65
C GLN A 255 -25.27 -32.66 -3.21
N ARG A 256 -26.33 -32.00 -2.72
CA ARG A 256 -26.45 -31.45 -1.38
C ARG A 256 -26.76 -32.56 -0.36
N SER A 257 -26.08 -32.53 0.78
CA SER A 257 -26.55 -33.18 2.01
C SER A 257 -26.26 -32.27 3.22
N ARG A 258 -27.32 -31.96 3.98
CA ARG A 258 -27.29 -31.23 5.25
C ARG A 258 -26.82 -32.16 6.39
N PRO A 259 -26.23 -31.61 7.47
CA PRO A 259 -26.43 -32.25 8.76
C PRO A 259 -26.90 -31.32 9.90
N ARG A 260 -27.42 -32.04 10.91
CA ARG A 260 -28.28 -31.73 12.05
C ARG A 260 -27.74 -30.78 13.12
N SER A 261 -28.70 -30.27 13.88
CA SER A 261 -28.65 -29.42 15.07
C SER A 261 -28.06 -30.10 16.32
N GLY A 262 -27.14 -29.41 16.97
CA GLY A 262 -26.70 -29.65 18.35
C GLY A 262 -26.07 -28.37 18.92
N ALA A 263 -26.58 -27.89 20.06
CA ALA A 263 -26.15 -26.64 20.68
C ALA A 263 -24.68 -26.71 21.16
N ARG A 264 -23.93 -25.61 21.00
CA ARG A 264 -22.49 -25.49 21.31
C ARG A 264 -22.25 -24.39 22.35
N PRO A 265 -21.25 -24.51 23.24
CA PRO A 265 -20.99 -23.49 24.26
C PRO A 265 -20.36 -22.24 23.62
N LEU A 266 -20.88 -21.08 24.02
CA LEU A 266 -20.36 -19.76 23.64
C LEU A 266 -19.30 -19.34 24.66
N VAL A 267 -18.13 -18.92 24.17
CA VAL A 267 -17.13 -18.20 24.99
C VAL A 267 -17.34 -16.70 24.75
N SER A 268 -17.70 -15.97 25.81
CA SER A 268 -17.83 -14.51 25.77
C SER A 268 -16.50 -13.84 26.13
N VAL A 269 -16.15 -12.79 25.39
CA VAL A 269 -15.07 -11.87 25.76
C VAL A 269 -15.68 -10.48 25.85
N SER A 270 -15.53 -9.84 27.01
CA SER A 270 -16.00 -8.48 27.27
C SER A 270 -14.85 -7.49 27.13
N ILE A 271 -15.02 -6.47 26.30
CA ILE A 271 -14.05 -5.37 26.13
C ILE A 271 -14.75 -4.07 26.54
N PRO A 272 -14.25 -3.31 27.52
CA PRO A 272 -14.87 -2.05 27.92
C PRO A 272 -14.54 -0.93 26.92
N VAL A 273 -15.57 -0.25 26.42
CA VAL A 273 -15.45 1.01 25.65
C VAL A 273 -16.46 2.02 26.23
N LEU A 274 -15.97 3.21 26.61
CA LEU A 274 -16.74 4.37 27.08
C LEU A 274 -18.06 4.03 27.81
N GLY A 275 -17.95 3.43 29.00
CA GLY A 275 -19.08 3.30 29.93
C GLY A 275 -20.20 2.33 29.54
N ARG A 276 -20.06 1.51 28.47
CA ARG A 276 -20.97 0.40 28.18
C ARG A 276 -20.20 -0.86 27.79
N THR A 277 -20.56 -1.99 28.40
CA THR A 277 -19.97 -3.31 28.10
C THR A 277 -20.66 -3.91 26.89
N LEU A 278 -19.94 -4.06 25.77
CA LEU A 278 -20.36 -4.84 24.61
C LEU A 278 -19.87 -6.29 24.79
N THR A 279 -20.79 -7.25 24.83
CA THR A 279 -20.47 -8.69 24.85
C THR A 279 -20.56 -9.22 23.43
N VAL A 280 -19.42 -9.60 22.85
CA VAL A 280 -19.37 -10.24 21.52
C VAL A 280 -19.21 -11.74 21.71
N ALA A 281 -20.14 -12.51 21.15
CA ALA A 281 -20.10 -13.97 21.10
C ALA A 281 -19.27 -14.43 19.90
N LEU A 282 -18.08 -14.99 20.14
CA LEU A 282 -17.21 -15.56 19.11
C LEU A 282 -17.34 -17.09 19.11
N THR A 283 -17.88 -17.65 18.03
CA THR A 283 -17.88 -19.10 17.80
C THR A 283 -16.50 -19.54 17.34
N THR A 284 -15.67 -20.07 18.24
CA THR A 284 -14.36 -20.66 17.91
C THR A 284 -14.54 -22.10 17.44
N TYR A 285 -13.91 -22.46 16.32
CA TYR A 285 -13.81 -23.82 15.82
C TYR A 285 -12.48 -24.41 16.28
N LEU A 286 -12.49 -25.19 17.37
CA LEU A 286 -11.36 -26.02 17.78
C LEU A 286 -11.61 -27.45 17.27
N PRO A 287 -10.78 -27.99 16.37
CA PRO A 287 -10.83 -29.42 16.07
C PRO A 287 -10.41 -30.21 17.32
N SER A 288 -11.25 -31.17 17.70
CA SER A 288 -11.05 -32.09 18.82
C SER A 288 -9.75 -32.88 18.63
N GLY A 289 -8.83 -32.84 19.61
CA GLY A 289 -7.70 -33.78 19.66
C GLY A 289 -6.30 -33.23 19.92
N ILE A 290 -6.14 -32.01 20.47
CA ILE A 290 -4.82 -31.54 20.92
C ILE A 290 -4.72 -31.72 22.44
N THR A 291 -4.04 -32.77 22.88
CA THR A 291 -3.53 -32.91 24.24
C THR A 291 -2.29 -32.02 24.41
N SER A 292 -2.36 -30.99 25.25
CA SER A 292 -1.19 -30.17 25.58
C SER A 292 -0.29 -30.92 26.57
N THR A 293 0.94 -31.25 26.18
CA THR A 293 1.99 -31.64 27.12
C THR A 293 2.71 -30.37 27.60
N THR A 294 2.55 -30.05 28.88
CA THR A 294 3.20 -28.89 29.52
C THR A 294 4.68 -29.19 29.74
N ALA A 295 5.58 -28.53 29.00
CA ALA A 295 7.02 -28.62 29.28
C ALA A 295 7.36 -27.71 30.47
N LYS A 296 7.73 -28.33 31.61
CA LYS A 296 8.23 -27.63 32.81
C LYS A 296 9.50 -26.84 32.50
N ARG A 297 9.49 -25.56 32.85
CA ARG A 297 10.64 -24.64 32.80
C ARG A 297 11.59 -24.96 33.96
N SER A 298 12.79 -25.46 33.67
CA SER A 298 13.86 -25.64 34.66
C SER A 298 14.59 -24.30 34.89
N LYS A 299 14.59 -23.84 36.15
CA LYS A 299 15.46 -22.76 36.65
C LYS A 299 16.84 -23.37 36.92
N LYS A 300 17.90 -22.80 36.35
CA LYS A 300 19.27 -22.95 36.89
C LYS A 300 19.78 -21.59 37.35
N ALA A 301 20.00 -21.50 38.65
CA ALA A 301 20.75 -20.44 39.33
C ALA A 301 22.25 -20.80 39.35
N GLY A 302 23.11 -19.78 39.38
CA GLY A 302 24.57 -19.87 39.57
C GLY A 302 25.19 -18.52 39.22
N ARG A 303 25.25 -17.55 40.16
CA ARG A 303 26.27 -17.30 41.20
C ARG A 303 27.54 -16.66 40.61
N SER A 304 27.84 -15.42 41.04
CA SER A 304 29.13 -14.75 40.78
C SER A 304 30.27 -15.43 41.56
N PRO A 305 31.52 -15.08 41.24
CA PRO A 305 32.28 -14.36 42.25
C PRO A 305 33.12 -13.19 41.71
N LEU A 306 33.53 -12.37 42.67
CA LEU A 306 34.45 -11.24 42.62
C LEU A 306 35.87 -11.67 42.20
N GLU A 307 36.52 -10.85 41.38
CA GLU A 307 37.71 -10.02 41.69
C GLU A 307 37.88 -8.97 40.59
#